data_AF-A0A454D2P8-F1
#
_entry.id   AF-A0A454D2P8-F1
#
_cell.length_a   1.000
_cell.length_b   1.000
_cell.length_c   1.000
_cell.angle_alpha   90.00
_cell.angle_beta   90.00
_cell.angle_gamma   90.00
#
_symmetry.space_group_name_H-M   'P 1'
#
loop_
_entity.id
_entity.type
_entity.pdbx_description
1 polymer ?
#
loop_
_entity_poly.entity_id
_entity_poly.type
_entity_poly.pdbx_seq_one_letter_code
_entity_poly.pdbx_strand_id
1 'polypeptide(L)'
;MAEMGDTIRVQNLNINQLSQLLNIELMPTVIQPDNLTQWSYPFPWNPLPLTSAKHFGYSFQWFAMSGVFLFITILIFIRWIRQPRSQGGEK
;
A
#
# COMPACT_ATOMS: atom_id res chain seq x y z
N MET A 1 4.62 -2.48 -32.16
CA MET A 1 3.33 -2.93 -32.72
C MET A 1 2.47 -3.33 -31.54
N ALA A 2 1.25 -2.79 -31.40
CA ALA A 2 0.34 -3.22 -30.34
C ALA A 2 -0.17 -4.62 -30.71
N GLU A 3 -0.22 -5.52 -29.72
CA GLU A 3 -0.69 -6.89 -29.91
C GLU A 3 -2.16 -6.85 -30.34
N MET A 4 -2.49 -7.47 -31.47
CA MET A 4 -3.87 -7.52 -31.97
C MET A 4 -4.59 -8.68 -31.26
N GLY A 5 -5.10 -8.42 -30.05
CA GLY A 5 -5.80 -9.40 -29.23
C GLY A 5 -6.35 -8.80 -27.93
N ASP A 6 -7.15 -9.59 -27.22
CA ASP A 6 -7.64 -9.21 -25.90
C ASP A 6 -6.46 -9.20 -24.92
N THR A 7 -6.14 -8.04 -24.36
CA THR A 7 -4.89 -7.84 -23.62
C THR A 7 -5.02 -8.37 -22.19
N ILE A 8 -4.46 -9.56 -21.93
CA ILE A 8 -4.41 -10.14 -20.58
C ILE A 8 -3.20 -9.58 -19.83
N ARG A 9 -3.43 -8.87 -18.73
CA ARG A 9 -2.36 -8.35 -17.85
C ARG A 9 -2.09 -9.31 -16.69
N VAL A 10 -0.97 -10.03 -16.74
CA VAL A 10 -0.52 -10.92 -15.66
C VAL A 10 0.43 -10.16 -14.73
N GLN A 11 0.02 -9.92 -13.48
CA GLN A 11 0.85 -9.24 -12.46
C GLN A 11 1.51 -10.22 -11.47
N ASN A 12 0.96 -11.42 -11.32
CA ASN A 12 1.48 -12.47 -10.44
C ASN A 12 1.54 -13.78 -11.23
N LEU A 13 2.71 -14.42 -11.24
CA LEU A 13 2.95 -15.70 -11.92
C LEU A 13 2.49 -16.86 -11.04
N ASN A 14 1.17 -17.04 -10.93
CA ASN A 14 0.58 -18.24 -10.35
C ASN A 14 0.17 -19.21 -11.47
N ILE A 15 0.99 -20.23 -11.71
CA ILE A 15 0.83 -21.16 -12.83
C ILE A 15 -0.50 -21.93 -12.77
N ASN A 16 -0.95 -22.31 -11.57
CA ASN A 16 -2.22 -23.03 -11.39
C ASN A 16 -3.42 -22.16 -11.77
N GLN A 17 -3.43 -20.90 -11.31
CA GLN A 17 -4.50 -19.95 -11.63
C GLN A 17 -4.48 -19.56 -13.11
N LEU A 18 -3.28 -19.43 -13.69
CA LEU A 18 -3.13 -19.08 -15.09
C LEU A 18 -3.58 -20.24 -16.01
N SER A 19 -3.30 -21.49 -15.63
CA SER A 19 -3.77 -22.70 -16.32
C SER A 19 -5.31 -22.74 -16.37
N GLN A 20 -5.97 -22.43 -15.25
CA GLN A 20 -7.43 -22.31 -15.18
C GLN A 20 -7.98 -21.17 -16.04
N LEU A 21 -7.34 -19.99 -16.00
CA LEU A 21 -7.78 -18.81 -16.74
C LEU A 21 -7.65 -19.00 -18.26
N LEU A 22 -6.55 -19.59 -18.71
CA LEU A 22 -6.27 -19.84 -20.12
C LEU A 22 -6.92 -21.14 -20.63
N ASN A 23 -7.46 -21.98 -19.72
CA ASN A 23 -8.04 -23.30 -20.00
C ASN A 23 -7.07 -24.22 -20.78
N ILE A 24 -5.79 -24.15 -20.45
CA ILE A 24 -4.72 -24.96 -21.04
C ILE A 24 -3.78 -25.45 -19.94
N GLU A 25 -3.23 -26.66 -20.11
CA GLU A 25 -2.21 -27.17 -19.20
C GLU A 25 -0.90 -26.40 -19.39
N LEU A 26 -0.44 -25.76 -18.31
CA LEU A 26 0.82 -25.01 -18.30
C LEU A 26 1.92 -25.82 -17.62
N MET A 27 3.10 -25.84 -18.24
CA MET A 27 4.29 -26.43 -17.64
C MET A 27 4.70 -25.63 -16.38
N PRO A 28 5.06 -26.28 -15.26
CA PRO A 28 5.42 -25.60 -14.01
C PRO A 28 6.85 -25.01 -14.03
N THR A 29 7.28 -24.46 -15.17
CA THR A 29 8.61 -23.90 -15.38
C THR A 29 8.48 -22.52 -15.99
N VAL A 30 9.22 -21.55 -15.44
CA VAL A 30 9.30 -20.18 -15.96
C VAL A 30 10.67 -19.97 -16.58
N ILE A 31 10.71 -19.58 -17.85
CA ILE A 31 11.96 -19.21 -18.54
C ILE A 31 12.03 -17.69 -18.56
N GLN A 32 12.97 -17.13 -17.80
CA GLN A 32 13.27 -15.71 -17.82
C GLN A 32 14.63 -15.52 -18.48
N PRO A 33 14.72 -14.75 -19.59
CA PRO A 33 16.01 -14.38 -20.14
C PRO A 33 16.77 -13.54 -19.11
N ASP A 34 17.96 -13.99 -18.71
CA ASP A 34 18.89 -13.16 -17.97
C ASP A 34 19.93 -12.57 -18.93
N ASN A 35 20.49 -11.41 -18.57
CA ASN A 35 21.68 -10.86 -19.22
C ASN A 35 21.60 -10.58 -20.74
N LEU A 36 20.43 -10.21 -21.25
CA LEU A 36 20.28 -9.74 -22.63
C LEU A 36 21.00 -8.38 -22.80
N THR A 37 22.22 -8.42 -23.33
CA THR A 37 23.09 -7.25 -23.56
C THR A 37 22.48 -6.18 -24.48
N GLN A 38 21.45 -6.53 -25.26
CA GLN A 38 20.73 -5.63 -26.17
C GLN A 38 19.20 -5.71 -26.00
N TRP A 39 18.70 -5.72 -24.76
CA TRP A 39 17.26 -5.63 -24.52
C TRP A 39 16.74 -4.21 -24.81
N SER A 40 15.90 -4.06 -25.85
CA SER A 40 15.44 -2.75 -26.32
C SER A 40 14.37 -2.08 -25.45
N TYR A 41 13.78 -2.82 -24.49
CA TYR A 41 12.70 -2.32 -23.64
C TYR A 41 13.22 -2.00 -22.22
N PRO A 42 12.79 -0.89 -21.60
CA PRO A 42 13.13 -0.64 -20.21
C PRO A 42 12.49 -1.72 -19.32
N PHE A 43 13.26 -2.35 -18.42
CA PHE A 43 12.70 -3.22 -17.39
C PHE A 43 11.84 -2.38 -16.43
N PRO A 44 10.51 -2.58 -16.38
CA PRO A 44 9.65 -1.75 -15.54
C PRO A 44 9.81 -2.07 -14.04
N TRP A 45 10.30 -3.28 -13.73
CA TRP A 45 10.50 -3.78 -12.37
C TRP A 45 11.99 -3.74 -11.99
N ASN A 46 12.57 -2.54 -11.93
CA ASN A 46 13.81 -2.36 -11.18
C ASN A 46 13.42 -2.13 -9.71
N PRO A 47 13.91 -2.91 -8.73
CA PRO A 47 13.71 -2.57 -7.33
C PRO A 47 14.34 -1.20 -7.10
N LEU A 48 13.51 -0.16 -7.11
CA LEU A 48 13.93 1.16 -6.67
C LEU A 48 14.44 0.97 -5.25
N PRO A 49 15.71 1.28 -4.95
CA PRO A 49 16.19 1.18 -3.58
C PRO A 49 15.24 2.03 -2.75
N LEU A 50 14.50 1.35 -1.85
CA LEU A 50 13.60 1.98 -0.90
C LEU A 50 14.49 2.71 0.10
N THR A 51 14.99 3.87 -0.32
CA THR A 51 15.88 4.70 0.46
C THR A 51 15.16 5.19 1.71
N SER A 52 15.93 5.42 2.77
CA SER A 52 15.47 5.85 4.11
C SER A 52 14.43 6.98 4.08
N ALA A 53 14.45 7.83 3.04
CA ALA A 53 13.48 8.90 2.81
C ALA A 53 12.01 8.44 2.84
N LYS A 54 11.67 7.22 2.39
CA LYS A 54 10.29 6.71 2.49
C LYS A 54 9.87 6.45 3.94
N HIS A 55 10.78 6.00 4.79
CA HIS A 55 10.51 5.79 6.22
C HIS A 55 10.30 7.11 6.97
N PHE A 56 10.94 8.19 6.53
CA PHE A 56 10.73 9.52 7.10
C PHE A 56 9.30 10.03 6.91
N GLY A 57 8.74 9.89 5.70
CA GLY A 57 7.35 10.28 5.42
C GLY A 57 6.34 9.54 6.28
N TYR A 58 6.54 8.24 6.49
CA TYR A 58 5.69 7.44 7.36
C TYR A 58 5.81 7.87 8.83
N SER A 59 7.02 8.11 9.33
CA SER A 59 7.23 8.65 10.68
C SER A 59 6.50 9.98 10.87
N PHE A 60 6.62 10.89 9.91
CA PHE A 60 5.92 12.19 9.96
C PHE A 60 4.40 12.03 10.06
N GLN A 61 3.81 11.11 9.28
CA GLN A 61 2.38 10.81 9.34
C GLN A 61 1.94 10.36 10.74
N TRP A 62 2.68 9.45 11.36
CA TRP A 62 2.35 8.98 12.72
C TRP A 62 2.49 10.06 13.78
N PHE A 63 3.52 10.89 13.69
CA PHE A 63 3.70 12.02 14.62
C PHE A 63 2.59 13.05 14.45
N ALA A 64 2.18 13.37 13.21
CA ALA A 64 1.07 14.28 12.95
C ALA A 64 -0.26 13.74 13.51
N MET A 65 -0.57 12.46 13.27
CA MET A 65 -1.77 11.82 13.83
C MET A 65 -1.76 11.83 15.36
N SER A 66 -0.63 11.49 15.97
CA SER A 66 -0.46 11.52 17.42
C SER A 66 -0.65 12.93 17.99
N GLY A 67 -0.14 13.95 17.30
CA GLY A 67 -0.31 15.36 17.68
C GLY A 67 -1.77 15.81 17.65
N VAL A 68 -2.50 15.50 16.58
CA VAL A 68 -3.95 15.79 16.47
C VAL A 68 -4.73 15.07 17.56
N PHE A 69 -4.44 13.80 17.80
CA PHE A 69 -5.10 13.01 18.83
C PHE A 69 -4.84 13.57 20.25
N LEU A 70 -3.59 13.92 20.55
CA LEU A 70 -3.22 14.55 21.82
C LEU A 70 -3.97 15.87 22.01
N PHE A 71 -4.03 16.70 20.98
CA PHE A 71 -4.72 17.98 21.03
C PHE A 71 -6.21 17.82 21.34
N ILE A 72 -6.90 16.92 20.64
CA ILE A 72 -8.33 16.63 20.88
C ILE A 72 -8.53 16.11 22.31
N THR A 73 -7.66 15.21 22.77
CA THR A 73 -7.73 14.63 24.13
C THR A 73 -7.59 15.73 25.20
N ILE A 74 -6.63 16.64 25.04
CA ILE A 74 -6.44 17.77 25.96
C ILE A 74 -7.66 18.70 25.95
N LEU A 75 -8.22 19.03 24.78
CA LEU A 75 -9.41 19.87 24.69
C LEU A 75 -10.60 19.27 25.41
N ILE A 76 -10.85 17.97 25.21
CA ILE A 76 -11.94 17.23 25.88
C ILE A 76 -11.69 17.22 27.39
N PHE A 77 -10.46 16.93 27.82
CA PHE A 77 -10.09 16.88 29.23
C PHE A 77 -10.27 18.22 29.94
N ILE A 78 -9.80 19.31 29.33
CA ILE A 78 -9.99 20.69 29.85
C ILE A 78 -11.49 21.01 29.92
N ARG A 79 -12.25 20.69 28.86
CA ARG A 79 -13.69 20.93 28.84
C ARG A 79 -14.39 20.14 29.94
N TRP A 80 -14.00 18.90 30.20
CA TRP A 80 -14.55 18.04 31.26
C TRP A 80 -14.31 18.63 32.66
N ILE A 81 -13.08 19.07 32.95
CA ILE A 81 -12.74 19.71 34.24
C ILE A 81 -13.50 21.03 34.41
N ARG A 82 -13.67 21.78 33.33
CA ARG A 82 -14.34 23.08 33.33
C ARG A 82 -15.86 23.00 33.24
N GLN A 83 -16.47 21.83 33.09
CA GLN A 83 -17.93 21.73 33.21
C GLN A 83 -18.27 22.01 34.67
N PRO A 84 -18.95 23.12 35.00
CA PRO A 84 -19.53 23.25 36.33
C PRO A 84 -20.46 22.05 36.48
N ARG A 85 -20.31 21.30 37.59
CA ARG A 85 -21.30 20.31 37.99
C ARG A 85 -22.65 21.03 38.00
N SER A 86 -23.44 20.85 36.95
CA SER A 86 -24.82 21.29 36.95
C SER A 86 -25.45 20.56 38.12
N GLN A 87 -25.71 21.29 39.21
CA GLN A 87 -26.59 20.86 40.28
C GLN A 87 -27.96 20.58 39.63
N GLY A 88 -28.19 19.34 39.21
CA GLY A 88 -29.50 18.74 39.36
C GLY A 88 -29.52 18.17 40.77
N GLY A 89 -30.42 18.54 41.67
CA GLY A 89 -31.79 18.98 41.52
C GLY A 89 -32.56 18.20 42.58
N GLU A 90 -33.17 18.91 43.53
CA GLU A 90 -34.13 18.49 44.57
C GLU A 90 -33.95 17.15 45.30
N LYS A 91 -33.73 17.22 46.62
CA LYS A 91 -34.77 16.90 47.64
C LYS A 91 -34.56 17.77 48.88
#